data_AF-A0A935R7F6-F1
#
_entry.id   AF-A0A935R7F6-F1
#
_cell.length_a   1.000
_cell.length_b   1.000
_cell.length_c   1.000
_cell.angle_alpha   90.00
_cell.angle_beta   90.00
_cell.angle_gamma   90.00
#
_symmetry.space_group_name_H-M   'P 1'
#
loop_
_entity.id
_entity.type
_entity.pdbx_description
1 polymer ?
#
loop_
_entity_poly.entity_id
_entity_poly.type
_entity_poly.pdbx_seq_one_letter_code
_entity_poly.pdbx_strand_id
1 'polypeptide(L)' 'MSDYGIAKIACNHCTGRTAVEKMLATGLPVLRGTARNGSQTDLFLGNGDVLELEQACAPNP' A
#
# COMPACT_ATOMS: atom_id res chain seq x y z
N MET A 1 12.09 0.90 7.51
CA MET A 1 11.31 0.07 6.57
C MET A 1 12.19 -0.86 5.75
N SER A 2 13.29 -0.34 5.19
CA SER A 2 14.30 -1.13 4.49
C SER A 2 14.90 -2.26 5.33
N ASP A 3 15.04 -2.04 6.64
CA ASP A 3 15.51 -3.05 7.61
C ASP A 3 14.54 -4.24 7.74
N TYR A 4 13.23 -3.98 7.58
CA TYR A 4 12.20 -5.03 7.53
C TYR A 4 11.97 -5.57 6.12
N GLY A 5 12.72 -5.09 5.11
CA GLY A 5 12.56 -5.51 3.71
C GLY A 5 11.21 -5.16 3.08
N ILE A 6 10.43 -4.23 3.65
CA ILE A 6 9.11 -3.90 3.14
C ILE A 6 9.22 -2.87 2.01
N ALA A 7 8.95 -3.31 0.79
CA ALA A 7 9.01 -2.47 -0.42
C ALA A 7 7.73 -1.67 -0.68
N LYS A 8 6.56 -2.24 -0.37
CA LYS A 8 5.24 -1.68 -0.66
C LYS A 8 4.29 -1.97 0.50
N ILE A 9 3.41 -1.04 0.82
CA ILE A 9 2.34 -1.19 1.81
C ILE A 9 1.00 -0.91 1.12
N ALA A 10 -0.01 -1.70 1.42
CA ALA A 10 -1.36 -1.45 0.92
C ALA A 10 -2.35 -1.50 2.08
N CYS A 11 -3.33 -0.60 2.06
CA CYS A 11 -4.29 -0.46 3.14
C CYS A 11 -5.70 -0.73 2.63
N ASN A 12 -6.49 -1.46 3.42
CA ASN A 12 -7.93 -1.56 3.20
C ASN A 12 -8.66 -0.49 4.03
N HIS A 13 -9.93 -0.26 3.74
CA HIS A 13 -10.74 0.75 4.43
C HIS A 13 -10.76 0.61 5.96
N CYS A 14 -10.62 -0.61 6.48
CA CYS A 14 -10.57 -0.88 7.92
C CYS A 14 -9.36 -0.24 8.62
N THR A 15 -8.28 0.08 7.89
CA THR A 15 -7.12 0.81 8.42
C THR A 15 -7.48 2.22 8.87
N GLY A 16 -8.51 2.83 8.27
CA GLY A 16 -8.96 4.17 8.58
C GLY A 16 -8.17 5.27 7.87
N ARG A 17 -8.90 6.29 7.41
CA ARG A 17 -8.37 7.37 6.55
C ARG A 17 -7.21 8.11 7.20
N THR A 18 -7.41 8.56 8.43
CA THR A 18 -6.43 9.34 9.19
C THR A 18 -5.12 8.57 9.42
N ALA A 19 -5.18 7.25 9.58
CA ALA A 19 -3.99 6.44 9.72
C ALA A 19 -3.19 6.42 8.42
N VAL A 20 -3.85 6.15 7.29
CA VAL A 20 -3.21 6.12 5.96
C VAL A 20 -2.62 7.47 5.59
N GLU A 21 -3.33 8.57 5.86
CA GLU A 21 -2.81 9.93 5.62
C GLU A 21 -1.52 10.19 6.41
N LYS A 22 -1.47 9.78 7.69
CA LYS A 22 -0.25 9.89 8.51
C LYS A 22 0.87 9.00 8.01
N MET A 23 0.57 7.77 7.57
CA MET A 23 1.56 6.86 6.99
C MET A 23 2.19 7.43 5.72
N LEU A 24 1.39 8.04 4.84
CA LEU A 24 1.88 8.74 3.67
C LEU A 24 2.74 9.95 4.06
N ALA A 25 2.29 10.74 5.03
CA ALA A 25 3.02 11.92 5.50
C ALA A 25 4.38 11.58 6.16
N THR A 26 4.52 10.39 6.76
CA THR A 26 5.79 9.91 7.32
C THR A 26 6.68 9.22 6.29
N GLY A 27 6.26 9.15 5.02
CA GLY A 27 7.03 8.57 3.94
C GLY A 27 7.04 7.04 3.92
N LEU A 28 6.07 6.38 4.57
CA LEU A 28 5.90 4.95 4.39
C LEU A 28 5.49 4.68 2.93
N PRO A 29 5.94 3.57 2.30
CA PRO A 29 5.67 3.27 0.90
C PRO A 29 4.25 2.74 0.68
N VAL A 30 3.25 3.50 1.16
CA VAL A 30 1.84 3.16 1.01
C VAL A 30 1.39 3.43 -0.42
N LEU A 31 0.78 2.44 -1.04
CA LEU A 31 0.19 2.51 -2.36
C LEU A 31 -1.26 2.98 -2.26
N ARG A 32 -1.65 3.80 -3.25
CA ARG A 32 -3.04 4.17 -3.48
C ARG A 32 -3.72 3.11 -4.33
N GLY A 33 -4.96 2.80 -4.00
CA GLY A 33 -5.80 1.92 -4.80
C GLY A 33 -6.52 2.67 -5.91
N THR A 34 -7.36 1.95 -6.65
CA THR A 34 -8.10 2.53 -7.79
C THR A 34 -9.40 3.23 -7.40
N ALA A 35 -9.84 3.08 -6.15
CA ALA A 35 -11.16 3.52 -5.65
C ALA A 35 -12.36 2.96 -6.45
N ARG A 36 -12.17 1.89 -7.25
CA ARG A 36 -13.24 1.30 -8.07
C ARG A 36 -14.19 0.44 -7.23
N ASN A 37 -15.34 0.10 -7.82
CA ASN A 37 -16.29 -0.88 -7.28
C ASN A 37 -16.82 -0.54 -5.87
N GLY A 38 -17.12 0.73 -5.63
CA GLY A 38 -17.78 1.20 -4.40
C GLY A 38 -16.84 1.71 -3.30
N SER A 39 -15.52 1.76 -3.55
CA SER A 39 -14.57 2.39 -2.63
C SER A 39 -14.71 3.91 -2.61
N GLN A 40 -14.75 4.51 -1.42
CA GLN A 40 -15.02 5.94 -1.23
C GLN A 40 -13.80 6.85 -1.46
N THR A 41 -12.60 6.28 -1.57
CA THR A 41 -11.33 7.01 -1.71
C THR A 41 -10.26 6.10 -2.31
N ASP A 42 -9.29 6.71 -2.98
CA ASP A 42 -8.09 6.09 -3.53
C ASP A 42 -7.01 5.79 -2.47
N LEU A 43 -7.21 6.25 -1.23
CA LEU A 43 -6.32 5.95 -0.10
C LEU A 43 -6.31 4.47 0.28
N PHE A 44 -7.32 3.71 -0.14
CA PHE A 44 -7.43 2.28 0.12
C PHE A 44 -7.45 1.50 -1.19
N LEU A 45 -7.15 0.21 -1.09
CA LEU A 45 -7.39 -0.71 -2.19
C LEU A 45 -8.88 -0.74 -2.53
N GLY A 46 -9.16 -0.64 -3.82
CA GLY A 46 -10.44 -0.94 -4.43
C GLY A 46 -10.70 -2.44 -4.46
N ASN A 47 -11.99 -2.82 -4.50
CA ASN A 47 -12.35 -4.20 -4.75
C ASN A 47 -11.87 -4.62 -6.15
N GLY A 48 -11.00 -5.64 -6.21
CA GLY A 48 -10.42 -6.12 -7.47
C GLY A 48 -9.07 -5.50 -7.83
N ASP A 49 -8.50 -4.65 -6.98
CA ASP A 49 -7.12 -4.18 -7.16
C ASP A 49 -6.13 -5.34 -7.05
N VAL A 50 -5.16 -5.37 -7.96
CA VAL A 50 -4.06 -6.34 -7.97
C VAL A 50 -2.77 -5.59 -7.73
N LEU A 51 -1.96 -6.09 -6.78
CA LEU A 51 -0.63 -5.56 -6.53
C LEU A 51 0.42 -6.46 -7.13
N GLU A 52 1.18 -5.91 -8.07
CA GLU A 52 2.40 -6.55 -8.53
C GLU A 52 3.52 -6.32 -7.52
N LEU A 53 3.91 -7.41 -6.87
CA LEU A 53 5.13 -7.45 -6.05
C LEU A 53 6.29 -7.60 -7.02
N GLU A 54 7.12 -6.58 -7.15
CA GLU A 54 8.42 -6.79 -7.77
C GLU A 54 9.18 -7.72 -6.84
N GLN A 55 9.62 -8.85 -7.37
CA GLN A 55 10.44 -9.79 -6.62
C GLN A 55 11.68 -9.03 -6.16
N ALA A 56 11.84 -8.86 -4.84
CA ALA A 56 13.11 -8.38 -4.32
C ALA A 56 14.17 -9.30 -4.91
N CYS A 57 15.12 -8.73 -5.67
CA CYS A 57 16.25 -9.47 -6.17
C CYS A 57 16.86 -10.19 -4.96
N ALA A 58 16.71 -11.52 -4.92
CA ALA A 58 17.40 -12.31 -3.93
C ALA A 58 18.88 -11.94 -4.05
N PRO A 59 19.60 -11.63 -2.95
CA PRO A 59 21.02 -11.38 -3.06
C PRO A 59 21.64 -12.60 -3.76
N ASN A 60 22.35 -12.32 -4.86
CA ASN A 60 23.08 -13.32 -5.66
C ASN A 60 23.96 -14.16 -4.71
N PRO A 61 24.12 -15.48 -4.97
CA PRO A 61 24.94 -16.37 -4.13
C PRO A 61 26.41 -15.95 -4.08
#